data_AF-A0A9W8HQP9-F1
#
_entry.id   AF-A0A9W8HQP9-F1
#
_cell.length_a   1.000
_cell.length_b   1.000
_cell.length_c   1.000
_cell.angle_alpha   90.00
_cell.angle_beta   90.00
_cell.angle_gamma   90.00
#
_symmetry.space_group_name_H-M   'P 1'
#
loop_
_entity.id
_entity.type
_entity.pdbx_description
1 polymer ?
#
loop_
_entity_poly.entity_id
_entity_poly.type
_entity_poly.pdbx_seq_one_letter_code
_entity_poly.pdbx_strand_id
1 'polypeptide(L)'
;MAMALYSDEKPTRLYDNIESPNFLELLEEKVDSIIKPSGKPNNMDYMDVQSTVKMWLGEQPGRGSNTYYADGAGLLEQALRGSRMYSWLVSYVMEMLKPLADHACQLSGEQQIQYYLQEWATFQDVSKLLKNLFVELEQRWMGNESKYTRGCNSVQDTLQQLWFQFFFSRISAQLVESAIALADRRRDNSVIDDGVIAQLSRALVELKPEDTPEILVPFRNNLGAYIRFYERPYIDSAIRFVEGRTKPLLAENNTSEYIRVLQQSLEEEDARNALYMHKNSLTPMKHALNYHFLLDHEESIRDEAKEMLAHKDFGKSSEVSKGLLCVYSLLQRLDEEAVRKLLDIFSDHVQEDFLRKCPSVSGISLDNDTIVGKATIREGSNAGNLAIKAVNYLTEARSVFIETVNKCFDRNAGFIQALHDAFVGTVNSAKLEAKLSADIKHLVVLYCHYLLVRNSQLVKKLVSPADEVEPAIEAEMHKVLAILSACEKRESLCNYYKKYLAHRLVGDMSQSLDMEKTALNMIFNTISPVTTGMLVPASKQDRPQEASQ
;
A
#
# COMPACT_ATOMS: atom_id res chain seq x y z
N MET A 1 38.46 68.45 -38.05
CA MET A 1 39.24 68.28 -36.80
C MET A 1 38.59 69.19 -35.76
N ALA A 2 37.66 68.67 -34.97
CA ALA A 2 37.13 69.30 -33.78
C ALA A 2 36.58 68.19 -32.88
N MET A 3 37.02 68.20 -31.63
CA MET A 3 37.09 67.09 -30.69
C MET A 3 35.72 66.60 -30.20
N ALA A 4 35.65 65.28 -30.00
CA ALA A 4 34.64 64.60 -29.21
C ALA A 4 34.66 65.10 -27.76
N LEU A 5 33.53 65.62 -27.28
CA LEU A 5 33.24 65.73 -25.85
C LEU A 5 32.60 64.40 -25.43
N TYR A 6 33.43 63.50 -24.90
CA TYR A 6 32.95 62.42 -24.06
C TYR A 6 32.39 63.04 -22.77
N SER A 7 31.06 63.03 -22.60
CA SER A 7 30.43 63.24 -21.30
C SER A 7 30.61 61.96 -20.48
N ASP A 8 31.64 61.96 -19.64
CA ASP A 8 31.92 60.93 -18.65
C ASP A 8 30.93 61.11 -17.47
N GLU A 9 29.65 60.76 -17.68
CA GLU A 9 28.68 60.65 -16.60
C GLU A 9 29.02 59.38 -15.79
N LYS A 10 29.68 59.58 -14.64
CA LYS A 10 29.84 58.52 -13.64
C LYS A 10 28.46 57.95 -13.31
N PRO A 11 28.29 56.62 -13.23
CA PRO A 11 27.04 56.03 -12.79
C PRO A 11 26.72 56.58 -11.39
N THR A 12 25.61 57.30 -11.28
CA THR A 12 25.15 57.90 -10.03
C THR A 12 24.90 56.77 -9.04
N ARG A 13 25.65 56.75 -7.93
CA ARG A 13 25.53 55.69 -6.93
C ARG A 13 24.22 55.90 -6.18
N LEU A 14 23.47 54.83 -5.88
CA LEU A 14 22.21 54.93 -5.15
C LEU A 14 22.42 55.61 -3.79
N TYR A 15 23.59 55.35 -3.21
CA TYR A 15 24.14 55.98 -2.02
C TYR A 15 24.01 57.51 -1.98
N ASP A 16 24.20 58.21 -3.10
CA ASP A 16 24.23 59.68 -3.12
C ASP A 16 22.82 60.29 -2.92
N ASN A 17 21.76 59.47 -2.97
CA ASN A 17 20.36 59.89 -2.92
C ASN A 17 19.60 59.40 -1.67
N ILE A 18 20.28 58.92 -0.63
CA ILE A 18 19.66 58.34 0.59
C ILE A 18 18.68 59.30 1.28
N GLU A 19 18.91 60.62 1.23
CA GLU A 19 18.02 61.61 1.86
C GLU A 19 16.97 62.18 0.90
N SER A 20 16.93 61.71 -0.34
CA SER A 20 15.99 62.16 -1.36
C SER A 20 14.58 61.63 -1.10
N PRO A 21 13.51 62.43 -1.32
CA PRO A 21 12.14 61.92 -1.27
C PRO A 21 11.88 60.82 -2.30
N ASN A 22 12.67 60.76 -3.38
CA ASN A 22 12.53 59.77 -4.47
C ASN A 22 13.43 58.54 -4.26
N PHE A 23 14.03 58.38 -3.07
CA PHE A 23 14.95 57.27 -2.79
C PHE A 23 14.35 55.89 -3.09
N LEU A 24 13.09 55.67 -2.72
CA LEU A 24 12.41 54.39 -2.94
C LEU A 24 12.16 54.10 -4.43
N GLU A 25 11.92 55.12 -5.25
CA GLU A 25 11.77 54.98 -6.70
C GLU A 25 13.11 54.60 -7.36
N LEU A 26 14.20 55.25 -6.93
CA LEU A 26 15.56 54.91 -7.40
C LEU A 26 15.98 53.51 -6.95
N LEU A 27 15.60 53.11 -5.73
CA LEU A 27 15.82 51.77 -5.22
C LEU A 27 15.08 50.72 -6.05
N GLU A 28 13.83 51.00 -6.43
CA GLU A 28 13.02 50.15 -7.30
C GLU A 28 13.68 49.92 -8.66
N GLU A 29 14.12 50.99 -9.34
CA GLU A 29 14.80 50.89 -10.64
C GLU A 29 16.06 50.02 -10.57
N LYS A 30 16.85 50.16 -9.49
CA LYS A 30 18.03 49.32 -9.28
C LYS A 30 17.67 47.88 -8.94
N VAL A 31 16.69 47.64 -8.08
CA VAL A 31 16.25 46.28 -7.76
C VAL A 31 15.71 45.57 -9.01
N ASP A 32 14.94 46.27 -9.86
CA ASP A 32 14.46 45.77 -11.15
C ASP A 32 15.61 45.39 -12.09
N SER A 33 16.66 46.23 -12.17
CA SER A 33 17.84 45.93 -12.99
C SER A 33 18.62 44.69 -12.50
N ILE A 34 18.55 44.38 -11.20
CA ILE A 34 19.19 43.18 -10.62
C ILE A 34 18.31 41.94 -10.88
N ILE A 35 16.99 42.06 -10.75
CA ILE A 35 16.05 40.95 -10.96
C ILE A 35 15.93 40.59 -12.45
N LYS A 36 15.88 41.60 -13.33
CA LYS A 36 15.79 41.45 -14.80
C LYS A 36 17.00 42.13 -15.47
N PRO A 37 18.20 41.52 -15.41
CA PRO A 37 19.37 42.13 -15.99
C PRO A 37 19.24 42.20 -17.53
N SER A 38 19.38 43.40 -18.09
CA SER A 38 19.44 43.62 -19.54
C SER A 38 20.78 43.16 -20.16
N GLY A 39 21.71 42.63 -19.35
CA GLY A 39 23.06 42.22 -19.72
C GLY A 39 23.74 41.31 -18.68
N LYS A 40 25.08 41.36 -18.56
CA LYS A 40 25.81 40.57 -17.53
C LYS A 40 25.46 41.06 -16.11
N PRO A 41 25.30 40.16 -15.13
CA PRO A 41 25.00 40.54 -13.76
C PRO A 41 26.08 41.49 -13.22
N ASN A 42 25.67 42.70 -12.85
CA ASN A 42 26.60 43.70 -12.34
C ASN A 42 26.70 43.59 -10.81
N ASN A 43 27.75 42.90 -10.35
CA ASN A 43 28.00 42.71 -8.91
C ASN A 43 28.16 44.05 -8.16
N MET A 44 28.47 45.14 -8.86
CA MET A 44 28.52 46.49 -8.27
C MET A 44 27.14 47.02 -7.88
N ASP A 45 26.09 46.79 -8.67
CA ASP A 45 24.74 47.27 -8.35
C ASP A 45 24.14 46.51 -7.15
N TYR A 46 24.41 45.20 -7.07
CA TYR A 46 24.05 44.39 -5.92
C TYR A 46 24.69 44.91 -4.61
N MET A 47 25.99 45.18 -4.63
CA MET A 47 26.71 45.71 -3.47
C MET A 47 26.29 47.15 -3.12
N ASP A 48 25.96 47.97 -4.13
CA ASP A 48 25.45 49.34 -3.94
C ASP A 48 24.09 49.32 -3.23
N VAL A 49 23.14 48.49 -3.69
CA VAL A 49 21.82 48.33 -3.04
C VAL A 49 21.98 47.83 -1.61
N GLN A 50 22.78 46.78 -1.37
CA GLN A 50 22.96 46.23 -0.03
C GLN A 50 23.60 47.26 0.94
N SER A 51 24.62 47.99 0.48
CA SER A 51 25.27 49.04 1.28
C SER A 51 24.33 50.20 1.56
N THR A 52 23.50 50.56 0.58
CA THR A 52 22.55 51.67 0.70
C THR A 52 21.40 51.32 1.65
N VAL A 53 20.86 50.10 1.57
CA VAL A 53 19.86 49.58 2.53
C VAL A 53 20.44 49.55 3.95
N LYS A 54 21.68 49.10 4.11
CA LYS A 54 22.39 49.11 5.41
C LYS A 54 22.52 50.51 6.01
N MET A 55 22.83 51.51 5.17
CA MET A 55 22.99 52.89 5.59
C MET A 55 21.64 53.55 5.91
N TRP A 56 20.60 53.28 5.11
CA TRP A 56 19.24 53.74 5.38
C TRP A 56 18.74 53.26 6.76
N LEU A 57 19.05 52.02 7.11
CA LEU A 57 18.70 51.37 8.38
C LEU A 57 19.71 51.61 9.52
N GLY A 58 20.82 52.30 9.24
CA GLY A 58 21.87 52.62 10.21
C GLY A 58 21.60 53.93 10.96
N GLU A 59 22.20 54.04 12.14
CA GLU A 59 22.32 55.33 12.83
C GLU A 59 23.17 56.28 11.99
N GLN A 60 22.78 57.56 11.89
CA GLN A 60 23.62 58.55 11.26
C GLN A 60 24.98 58.62 11.98
N PRO A 61 26.11 58.49 11.27
CA PRO A 61 27.40 58.80 11.86
C PRO A 61 27.51 60.32 11.99
N GLY A 62 27.15 60.85 13.15
CA GLY A 62 27.50 62.21 13.54
C GLY A 62 26.35 63.14 13.94
N ARG A 63 25.73 62.90 15.10
CA ARG A 63 25.47 64.00 16.03
C ARG A 63 26.04 63.61 17.39
N GLY A 64 27.09 64.34 17.77
CA GLY A 64 27.86 64.09 18.98
C GLY A 64 26.97 63.90 20.21
N SER A 65 27.32 62.86 20.97
CA SER A 65 26.78 62.57 22.29
C SER A 65 26.77 63.83 23.17
N ASN A 66 25.57 64.31 23.48
CA ASN A 66 25.20 64.67 24.85
C ASN A 66 23.72 65.03 24.91
N THR A 67 22.83 64.04 25.06
CA THR A 67 21.56 64.20 25.78
C THR A 67 20.89 62.84 25.95
N TYR A 68 20.55 62.50 27.20
CA TYR A 68 19.80 61.30 27.59
C TYR A 68 18.40 61.17 26.92
N TYR A 69 17.93 62.23 26.24
CA TYR A 69 16.67 62.28 25.50
C TYR A 69 16.81 62.09 23.98
N ALA A 70 18.04 62.15 23.42
CA ALA A 70 18.26 62.00 21.98
C ALA A 70 18.18 60.53 21.51
N ASP A 71 18.49 59.57 22.39
CA ASP A 71 18.42 58.12 22.11
C ASP A 71 17.00 57.67 21.73
N GLY A 72 15.98 58.16 22.43
CA GLY A 72 14.58 57.77 22.17
C GLY A 72 14.07 58.24 20.81
N ALA A 73 14.48 59.44 20.37
CA ALA A 73 14.10 59.98 19.07
C ALA A 73 14.82 59.27 17.91
N GLY A 74 16.10 58.95 18.08
CA GLY A 74 16.87 58.18 17.09
C GLY A 74 16.34 56.76 16.90
N LEU A 75 15.97 56.08 17.98
CA LEU A 75 15.35 54.75 17.94
C LEU A 75 13.98 54.76 17.26
N LEU A 76 13.16 55.80 17.50
CA LEU A 76 11.86 55.95 16.84
C LEU A 76 12.03 56.22 15.34
N GLU A 77 12.97 57.08 14.96
CA GLU A 77 13.27 57.37 13.56
C GLU A 77 13.79 56.13 12.83
N GLN A 78 14.66 55.34 13.47
CA GLN A 78 15.14 54.06 12.93
C GLN A 78 14.00 53.06 12.74
N ALA A 79 13.07 52.95 13.69
CA ALA A 79 11.90 52.10 13.58
C ALA A 79 10.97 52.55 12.43
N LEU A 80 10.78 53.86 12.25
CA LEU A 80 9.99 54.40 11.13
C LEU A 80 10.64 54.13 9.77
N ARG A 81 11.97 54.27 9.67
CA ARG A 81 12.72 53.95 8.44
C ARG A 81 12.63 52.46 8.08
N GLY A 82 12.70 51.58 9.07
CA GLY A 82 12.48 50.14 8.89
C GLY A 82 11.07 49.81 8.44
N SER A 83 10.05 50.38 9.09
CA SER A 83 8.63 50.21 8.73
C SER A 83 8.33 50.69 7.31
N ARG A 84 8.87 51.84 6.90
CA ARG A 84 8.72 52.35 5.52
C ARG A 84 9.38 51.43 4.49
N MET A 85 10.59 50.96 4.76
CA MET A 85 11.30 50.03 3.86
C MET A 85 10.55 48.70 3.73
N TYR A 86 10.05 48.15 4.84
CA TYR A 86 9.22 46.96 4.82
C TYR A 86 7.92 47.16 4.02
N SER A 87 7.22 48.27 4.26
CA SER A 87 5.97 48.60 3.54
C SER A 87 6.20 48.79 2.04
N TRP A 88 7.32 49.39 1.67
CA TRP A 88 7.74 49.50 0.27
C TRP A 88 8.03 48.12 -0.32
N LEU A 89 8.81 47.26 0.35
CA LEU A 89 9.12 45.92 -0.14
C LEU A 89 7.86 45.09 -0.37
N VAL A 90 6.89 45.18 0.55
CA VAL A 90 5.58 44.55 0.42
C VAL A 90 4.84 45.09 -0.80
N SER A 91 4.76 46.42 -0.96
CA SER A 91 4.07 47.06 -2.08
C SER A 91 4.71 46.72 -3.43
N TYR A 92 6.03 46.77 -3.50
CA TYR A 92 6.82 46.42 -4.68
C TYR A 92 6.53 44.98 -5.14
N VAL A 93 6.61 44.02 -4.23
CA VAL A 93 6.33 42.61 -4.54
C VAL A 93 4.86 42.40 -4.91
N MET A 94 3.93 43.10 -4.26
CA MET A 94 2.50 43.06 -4.60
C MET A 94 2.25 43.54 -6.05
N GLU A 95 2.81 44.68 -6.45
CA GLU A 95 2.66 45.20 -7.82
C GLU A 95 3.34 44.28 -8.85
N MET A 96 4.46 43.64 -8.49
CA MET A 96 5.11 42.63 -9.33
C MET A 96 4.23 41.38 -9.55
N LEU A 97 3.51 40.91 -8.52
CA LEU A 97 2.72 39.68 -8.58
C LEU A 97 1.35 39.83 -9.27
N LYS A 98 0.73 41.02 -9.19
CA LYS A 98 -0.58 41.30 -9.80
C LYS A 98 -0.69 40.91 -11.29
N PRO A 99 0.17 41.39 -12.21
CA PRO A 99 0.03 41.08 -13.63
C PRO A 99 0.27 39.59 -13.93
N LEU A 100 1.14 38.93 -13.16
CA LEU A 100 1.39 37.49 -13.31
C LEU A 100 0.16 36.68 -12.88
N ALA A 101 -0.47 37.05 -11.77
CA ALA A 101 -1.71 36.43 -11.31
C ALA A 101 -2.87 36.68 -12.29
N ASP A 102 -2.97 37.88 -12.86
CA ASP A 102 -4.00 38.20 -13.87
C ASP A 102 -3.83 37.36 -15.14
N HIS A 103 -2.59 37.13 -15.58
CA HIS A 103 -2.31 36.23 -16.70
C HIS A 103 -2.63 34.77 -16.36
N ALA A 104 -2.25 34.30 -15.17
CA ALA A 104 -2.56 32.94 -14.71
C ALA A 104 -4.07 32.64 -14.67
N CYS A 105 -4.90 33.62 -14.32
CA CYS A 105 -6.37 33.53 -14.35
C CYS A 105 -6.96 33.35 -15.76
N GLN A 106 -6.21 33.68 -16.82
CA GLN A 106 -6.64 33.53 -18.22
C GLN A 106 -6.29 32.16 -18.80
N LEU A 107 -5.39 31.42 -18.14
CA LEU A 107 -4.96 30.09 -18.55
C LEU A 107 -5.85 29.01 -17.92
N SER A 108 -5.87 27.82 -18.50
CA SER A 108 -6.58 26.66 -17.95
C SER A 108 -5.85 25.35 -18.29
N GLY A 109 -6.14 24.29 -17.53
CA GLY A 109 -5.57 22.96 -17.75
C GLY A 109 -4.05 22.93 -17.56
N GLU A 110 -3.36 22.15 -18.38
CA GLU A 110 -1.91 21.93 -18.27
C GLU A 110 -1.09 23.21 -18.38
N GLN A 111 -1.48 24.13 -19.27
CA GLN A 111 -0.77 25.40 -19.49
C GLN A 111 -0.79 26.27 -18.23
N GLN A 112 -1.90 26.27 -17.48
CA GLN A 112 -2.00 27.01 -16.22
C GLN A 112 -1.04 26.45 -15.16
N ILE A 113 -0.93 25.12 -15.07
CA ILE A 113 -0.06 24.46 -14.10
C ILE A 113 1.41 24.70 -14.46
N GLN A 114 1.78 24.54 -15.73
CA GLN A 114 3.14 24.81 -16.19
C GLN A 114 3.54 26.26 -15.95
N TYR A 115 2.65 27.21 -16.26
CA TYR A 115 2.88 28.63 -15.97
C TYR A 115 3.08 28.87 -14.48
N TYR A 116 2.20 28.33 -13.62
CA TYR A 116 2.36 28.44 -12.17
C TYR A 116 3.70 27.89 -11.68
N LEU A 117 4.12 26.71 -12.16
CA LEU A 117 5.38 26.08 -11.78
C LEU A 117 6.60 26.91 -12.19
N GLN A 118 6.58 27.47 -13.40
CA GLN A 118 7.63 28.34 -13.92
C GLN A 118 7.73 29.64 -13.12
N GLU A 119 6.60 30.31 -12.88
CA GLU A 119 6.56 31.55 -12.11
C GLU A 119 6.92 31.30 -10.64
N TRP A 120 6.50 30.17 -10.05
CA TRP A 120 6.90 29.79 -8.69
C TRP A 120 8.40 29.59 -8.57
N ALA A 121 9.02 28.85 -9.51
CA ALA A 121 10.46 28.65 -9.51
C ALA A 121 11.23 29.97 -9.66
N THR A 122 10.78 30.82 -10.59
CA THR A 122 11.35 32.16 -10.80
C THR A 122 11.22 33.03 -9.54
N PHE A 123 10.04 33.03 -8.93
CA PHE A 123 9.77 33.77 -7.70
C PHE A 123 10.59 33.27 -6.51
N GLN A 124 10.86 31.96 -6.42
CA GLN A 124 11.76 31.41 -5.40
C GLN A 124 13.18 31.96 -5.53
N ASP A 125 13.69 32.09 -6.75
CA ASP A 125 15.01 32.66 -7.00
C ASP A 125 15.07 34.17 -6.73
N VAL A 126 14.04 34.90 -7.17
CA VAL A 126 13.86 36.32 -6.82
C VAL A 126 13.73 36.51 -5.30
N SER A 127 13.04 35.61 -4.62
CA SER A 127 12.86 35.69 -3.17
C SER A 127 14.17 35.50 -2.41
N LYS A 128 15.02 34.55 -2.84
CA LYS A 128 16.37 34.39 -2.28
C LYS A 128 17.23 35.64 -2.50
N LEU A 129 17.14 36.24 -3.68
CA LEU A 129 17.85 37.48 -4.00
C LEU A 129 17.38 38.63 -3.10
N LEU A 130 16.07 38.88 -3.02
CA LEU A 130 15.48 39.91 -2.18
C LEU A 130 15.82 39.69 -0.70
N LYS A 131 15.72 38.46 -0.21
CA LYS A 131 16.15 38.11 1.14
C LYS A 131 17.59 38.56 1.39
N ASN A 132 18.51 38.27 0.46
CA ASN A 132 19.92 38.61 0.62
C ASN A 132 20.18 40.13 0.53
N LEU A 133 19.45 40.85 -0.33
CA LEU A 133 19.52 42.31 -0.44
C LEU A 133 19.02 43.00 0.84
N PHE A 134 17.97 42.46 1.46
CA PHE A 134 17.32 43.03 2.64
C PHE A 134 17.71 42.33 3.97
N VAL A 135 18.85 41.64 4.04
CA VAL A 135 19.36 41.01 5.27
C VAL A 135 19.45 42.00 6.44
N GLU A 136 19.87 43.24 6.18
CA GLU A 136 19.99 44.26 7.24
C GLU A 136 18.62 44.73 7.75
N LEU A 137 17.57 44.66 6.93
CA LEU A 137 16.18 44.91 7.36
C LEU A 137 15.72 43.81 8.32
N GLU A 138 16.00 42.55 7.98
CA GLU A 138 15.68 41.39 8.80
C GLU A 138 16.38 41.48 10.17
N GLN A 139 17.69 41.75 10.17
CA GLN A 139 18.51 41.77 11.39
C GLN A 139 18.21 42.95 12.31
N ARG A 140 17.97 44.15 11.77
CA ARG A 140 17.89 45.38 12.58
C ARG A 140 16.47 45.78 12.97
N TRP A 141 15.49 45.47 12.13
CA TRP A 141 14.12 45.93 12.34
C TRP A 141 13.14 44.77 12.56
N MET A 142 13.07 43.79 11.64
CA MET A 142 12.08 42.70 11.74
C MET A 142 12.28 41.84 12.99
N GLY A 143 13.52 41.61 13.42
CA GLY A 143 13.80 40.89 14.68
C GLY A 143 13.18 41.54 15.92
N ASN A 144 13.05 42.87 15.94
CA ASN A 144 12.41 43.62 17.03
C ASN A 144 10.88 43.69 16.86
N GLU A 145 10.43 43.84 15.62
CA GLU A 145 9.02 44.04 15.27
C GLU A 145 8.19 42.74 15.27
N SER A 146 8.81 41.59 15.02
CA SER A 146 8.17 40.26 15.06
C SER A 146 7.44 39.95 16.37
N LYS A 147 7.81 40.64 17.47
CA LYS A 147 7.15 40.54 18.78
C LYS A 147 5.76 41.19 18.81
N TYR A 148 5.50 42.14 17.91
CA TYR A 148 4.30 42.97 17.90
C TYR A 148 3.47 42.79 16.62
N THR A 149 4.12 42.47 15.51
CA THR A 149 3.48 42.34 14.19
C THR A 149 3.58 40.89 13.69
N ARG A 150 2.43 40.21 13.62
CA ARG A 150 2.29 38.84 13.10
C ARG A 150 2.67 38.82 11.60
N GLY A 151 3.49 37.88 11.15
CA GLY A 151 3.99 37.80 9.76
C GLY A 151 5.25 38.60 9.44
N CYS A 152 5.80 39.33 10.42
CA CYS A 152 7.06 40.05 10.27
C CYS A 152 8.27 39.25 10.82
N ASN A 153 8.30 37.93 10.64
CA ASN A 153 9.34 37.09 11.24
C ASN A 153 10.65 37.10 10.44
N SER A 154 10.56 37.01 9.12
CA SER A 154 11.70 37.09 8.20
C SER A 154 11.26 37.65 6.84
N VAL A 155 12.21 38.14 6.05
CA VAL A 155 11.92 38.60 4.69
C VAL A 155 11.39 37.43 3.85
N GLN A 156 11.99 36.24 4.01
CA GLN A 156 11.56 35.04 3.28
C GLN A 156 10.11 34.65 3.59
N ASP A 157 9.71 34.67 4.86
CA ASP A 157 8.34 34.32 5.27
C ASP A 157 7.34 35.35 4.74
N THR A 158 7.71 36.64 4.78
CA THR A 158 6.89 37.72 4.21
C THR A 158 6.69 37.50 2.71
N LEU A 159 7.76 37.26 1.95
CA LEU A 159 7.67 37.02 0.51
C LEU A 159 6.80 35.79 0.17
N GLN A 160 6.93 34.72 0.94
CA GLN A 160 6.12 33.53 0.80
C GLN A 160 4.63 33.79 1.10
N GLN A 161 4.34 34.60 2.11
CA GLN A 161 2.98 35.03 2.45
C GLN A 161 2.38 35.93 1.36
N LEU A 162 3.17 36.83 0.77
CA LEU A 162 2.73 37.67 -0.35
C LEU A 162 2.41 36.83 -1.60
N TRP A 163 3.25 35.83 -1.93
CA TRP A 163 2.91 34.88 -3.00
C TRP A 163 1.59 34.17 -2.72
N PHE A 164 1.43 33.65 -1.49
CA PHE A 164 0.22 32.97 -1.10
C PHE A 164 -1.01 33.87 -1.24
N GLN A 165 -0.95 35.10 -0.71
CA GLN A 165 -2.09 36.02 -0.65
C GLN A 165 -2.42 36.65 -2.01
N PHE A 166 -1.43 37.10 -2.78
CA PHE A 166 -1.66 37.90 -3.98
C PHE A 166 -1.59 37.12 -5.29
N PHE A 167 -0.94 35.96 -5.30
CA PHE A 167 -0.88 35.09 -6.47
C PHE A 167 -1.71 33.82 -6.26
N PHE A 168 -1.27 32.94 -5.36
CA PHE A 168 -1.84 31.59 -5.24
C PHE A 168 -3.31 31.60 -4.84
N SER A 169 -3.71 32.43 -3.85
CA SER A 169 -5.10 32.47 -3.38
C SER A 169 -6.10 32.77 -4.50
N ARG A 170 -5.70 33.63 -5.47
CA ARG A 170 -6.53 34.06 -6.59
C ARG A 170 -6.78 32.95 -7.60
N ILE A 171 -5.80 32.08 -7.81
CA ILE A 171 -5.86 31.01 -8.82
C ILE A 171 -6.08 29.62 -8.23
N SER A 172 -5.97 29.45 -6.91
CA SER A 172 -5.91 28.14 -6.24
C SER A 172 -7.04 27.19 -6.64
N ALA A 173 -8.28 27.68 -6.72
CA ALA A 173 -9.43 26.88 -7.15
C ALA A 173 -9.29 26.37 -8.59
N GLN A 174 -8.98 27.26 -9.54
CA GLN A 174 -8.80 26.90 -10.96
C GLN A 174 -7.58 26.01 -11.20
N LEU A 175 -6.50 26.26 -10.46
CA LEU A 175 -5.26 25.50 -10.55
C LEU A 175 -5.48 24.05 -10.09
N VAL A 176 -6.21 23.87 -8.99
CA VAL A 176 -6.56 22.54 -8.46
C VAL A 176 -7.57 21.84 -9.39
N GLU A 177 -8.56 22.56 -9.90
CA GLU A 177 -9.50 22.03 -10.90
C GLU A 177 -8.78 21.57 -12.17
N SER A 178 -7.80 22.34 -12.65
CA SER A 178 -6.96 21.96 -13.79
C SER A 178 -6.15 20.69 -13.50
N ALA A 179 -5.60 20.55 -12.28
CA ALA A 179 -4.85 19.36 -11.88
C ALA A 179 -5.75 18.12 -11.80
N ILE A 180 -6.94 18.27 -11.22
CA ILE A 180 -7.97 17.23 -11.14
C ILE A 180 -8.40 16.81 -12.56
N ALA A 181 -8.68 17.77 -13.44
CA ALA A 181 -9.08 17.48 -14.81
C ALA A 181 -8.00 16.72 -15.60
N LEU A 182 -6.71 17.01 -15.37
CA LEU A 182 -5.63 16.22 -15.95
C LEU A 182 -5.58 14.81 -15.35
N ALA A 183 -5.76 14.65 -14.05
CA ALA A 183 -5.84 13.34 -13.41
C ALA A 183 -7.04 12.53 -13.95
N ASP A 184 -8.19 13.15 -14.16
CA ASP A 184 -9.37 12.53 -14.78
C ASP A 184 -9.09 12.07 -16.21
N ARG A 185 -8.41 12.89 -17.01
CA ARG A 185 -7.95 12.46 -18.35
C ARG A 185 -7.03 11.25 -18.28
N ARG A 186 -6.13 11.17 -17.28
CA ARG A 186 -5.29 9.98 -17.07
C ARG A 186 -6.11 8.76 -16.68
N ARG A 187 -7.12 8.93 -15.82
CA ARG A 187 -8.06 7.88 -15.42
C ARG A 187 -8.83 7.32 -16.61
N ASP A 188 -9.14 8.16 -17.60
CA ASP A 188 -9.70 7.77 -18.90
C ASP A 188 -8.67 7.24 -19.91
N ASN A 189 -7.46 6.90 -19.45
CA ASN A 189 -6.35 6.38 -20.26
C ASN A 189 -5.83 7.34 -21.36
N SER A 190 -6.04 8.65 -21.20
CA SER A 190 -5.39 9.64 -22.07
C SER A 190 -3.89 9.75 -21.79
N VAL A 191 -3.10 10.06 -22.83
CA VAL A 191 -1.68 10.39 -22.70
C VAL A 191 -1.54 11.80 -22.13
N ILE A 192 -0.91 11.92 -20.96
CA ILE A 192 -0.59 13.19 -20.30
C ILE A 192 0.83 13.17 -19.78
N ASP A 193 1.40 14.33 -19.47
CA ASP A 193 2.65 14.42 -18.71
C ASP A 193 2.36 14.26 -17.20
N ASP A 194 2.52 13.03 -16.70
CA ASP A 194 2.40 12.67 -15.29
C ASP A 194 3.30 13.53 -14.37
N GLY A 195 4.39 14.08 -14.92
CA GLY A 195 5.34 14.92 -14.19
C GLY A 195 4.77 16.26 -13.74
N VAL A 196 3.79 16.82 -14.46
CA VAL A 196 3.24 18.16 -14.17
C VAL A 196 2.46 18.16 -12.86
N ILE A 197 1.60 17.17 -12.64
CA ILE A 197 0.81 17.02 -11.41
C ILE A 197 1.72 16.76 -10.21
N ALA A 198 2.72 15.89 -10.38
CA ALA A 198 3.69 15.58 -9.33
C ALA A 198 4.53 16.81 -8.93
N GLN A 199 4.90 17.66 -9.88
CA GLN A 199 5.60 18.93 -9.63
C GLN A 199 4.71 19.94 -8.91
N LEU A 200 3.43 20.05 -9.31
CA LEU A 200 2.46 20.92 -8.64
C LEU A 200 2.29 20.50 -7.17
N SER A 201 2.06 19.21 -6.94
CA SER A 201 1.95 18.64 -5.58
C SER A 201 3.17 19.02 -4.73
N ARG A 202 4.40 18.86 -5.24
CA ARG A 202 5.63 19.29 -4.55
C ARG A 202 5.67 20.79 -4.26
N ALA A 203 5.34 21.63 -5.25
CA ALA A 203 5.31 23.09 -5.07
C ALA A 203 4.31 23.53 -4.00
N LEU A 204 3.15 22.85 -3.90
CA LEU A 204 2.14 23.14 -2.88
C LEU A 204 2.55 22.67 -1.47
N VAL A 205 3.40 21.65 -1.36
CA VAL A 205 4.02 21.23 -0.08
C VAL A 205 5.09 22.23 0.38
N GLU A 206 5.80 22.85 -0.55
CA GLU A 206 6.78 23.89 -0.24
C GLU A 206 6.15 25.21 0.21
N LEU A 207 4.86 25.42 -0.11
CA LEU A 207 4.10 26.62 0.23
C LEU A 207 3.72 26.62 1.72
N LYS A 208 4.32 27.53 2.49
CA LYS A 208 4.14 27.69 3.94
C LYS A 208 3.37 28.97 4.27
N PRO A 209 2.03 28.98 4.21
CA PRO A 209 1.27 30.09 4.75
C PRO A 209 1.31 30.05 6.29
N GLU A 210 1.58 31.20 6.89
CA GLU A 210 1.63 31.37 8.35
C GLU A 210 0.26 31.15 9.02
N ASP A 211 -0.84 31.34 8.28
CA ASP A 211 -2.24 31.14 8.72
C ASP A 211 -2.68 29.66 8.78
N THR A 212 -1.75 28.72 8.92
CA THR A 212 -2.10 27.31 9.07
C THR A 212 -2.84 27.11 10.42
N PRO A 213 -4.12 26.69 10.44
CA PRO A 213 -4.91 26.57 11.67
C PRO A 213 -4.20 25.74 12.74
N GLU A 214 -4.33 26.11 14.03
CA GLU A 214 -3.69 25.40 15.15
C GLU A 214 -4.05 23.91 15.21
N ILE A 215 -5.23 23.50 14.74
CA ILE A 215 -5.64 22.09 14.62
C ILE A 215 -4.75 21.31 13.64
N LEU A 216 -4.15 21.99 12.65
CA LEU A 216 -3.20 21.41 11.71
C LEU A 216 -1.74 21.51 12.20
N VAL A 217 -1.48 22.21 13.31
CA VAL A 217 -0.14 22.37 13.91
C VAL A 217 0.48 21.07 14.44
N PRO A 218 -0.25 20.02 14.88
CA PRO A 218 0.36 18.72 15.17
C PRO A 218 1.04 18.10 13.94
N PHE A 219 0.57 18.43 12.72
CA PHE A 219 1.13 17.98 11.46
C PHE A 219 2.29 18.89 10.98
N ARG A 220 3.20 19.30 11.88
CA ARG A 220 4.39 20.21 11.71
C ARG A 220 5.34 19.91 10.54
N ASN A 221 4.83 19.71 9.34
CA ASN A 221 5.55 19.28 8.15
C ASN A 221 5.25 20.19 6.94
N ASN A 222 4.75 21.42 7.15
CA ASN A 222 4.45 22.39 6.08
C ASN A 222 3.31 21.97 5.11
N LEU A 223 2.49 20.98 5.45
CA LEU A 223 1.46 20.43 4.56
C LEU A 223 0.10 21.15 4.60
N GLY A 224 -0.06 22.22 5.39
CA GLY A 224 -1.37 22.85 5.63
C GLY A 224 -2.05 23.37 4.36
N ALA A 225 -1.32 24.10 3.51
CA ALA A 225 -1.82 24.57 2.22
C ALA A 225 -2.13 23.41 1.28
N TYR A 226 -1.19 22.48 1.14
CA TYR A 226 -1.35 21.27 0.35
C TYR A 226 -2.61 20.49 0.74
N ILE A 227 -2.81 20.21 2.03
CA ILE A 227 -3.95 19.44 2.53
C ILE A 227 -5.27 20.15 2.19
N ARG A 228 -5.33 21.46 2.45
CA ARG A 228 -6.55 22.26 2.28
C ARG A 228 -6.94 22.41 0.81
N PHE A 229 -5.98 22.80 -0.02
CA PHE A 229 -6.27 23.21 -1.39
C PHE A 229 -6.17 22.06 -2.39
N TYR A 230 -5.30 21.07 -2.16
CA TYR A 230 -5.06 20.00 -3.13
C TYR A 230 -5.52 18.63 -2.62
N GLU A 231 -5.04 18.17 -1.45
CA GLU A 231 -5.31 16.80 -0.97
C GLU A 231 -6.81 16.52 -0.87
N ARG A 232 -7.56 17.35 -0.15
CA ARG A 232 -9.00 17.11 0.06
C ARG A 232 -9.79 17.13 -1.26
N PRO A 233 -9.71 18.17 -2.11
CA PRO A 233 -10.44 18.15 -3.38
C PRO A 233 -10.03 17.01 -4.31
N TYR A 234 -8.76 16.61 -4.29
CA TYR A 234 -8.25 15.52 -5.10
C TYR A 234 -8.77 14.15 -4.62
N ILE A 235 -8.83 13.92 -3.30
CA ILE A 235 -9.49 12.74 -2.71
C ILE A 235 -10.97 12.69 -3.11
N ASP A 236 -11.69 13.81 -2.97
CA ASP A 236 -13.11 13.89 -3.34
C ASP A 236 -13.33 13.58 -4.84
N SER A 237 -12.43 14.03 -5.70
CA SER A 237 -12.45 13.70 -7.13
C SER A 237 -12.25 12.20 -7.37
N ALA A 238 -11.29 11.56 -6.70
CA ALA A 238 -11.07 10.12 -6.85
C ALA A 238 -12.28 9.29 -6.39
N ILE A 239 -12.91 9.69 -5.29
CA ILE A 239 -14.15 9.06 -4.81
C ILE A 239 -15.22 9.18 -5.90
N ARG A 240 -15.50 10.38 -6.40
CA ARG A 240 -16.51 10.59 -7.46
C ARG A 240 -16.22 9.77 -8.72
N PHE A 241 -14.96 9.64 -9.11
CA PHE A 241 -14.56 8.86 -10.27
C PHE A 241 -14.86 7.36 -10.08
N VAL A 242 -14.44 6.79 -8.94
CA VAL A 242 -14.68 5.37 -8.63
C VAL A 242 -16.17 5.10 -8.40
N GLU A 243 -16.90 6.01 -7.78
CA GLU A 243 -18.37 5.96 -7.67
C GLU A 243 -19.03 5.92 -9.04
N GLY A 244 -18.59 6.75 -9.99
CA GLY A 244 -19.12 6.78 -11.35
C GLY A 244 -19.02 5.43 -12.07
N ARG A 245 -17.98 4.65 -11.79
CA ARG A 245 -17.75 3.30 -12.36
C ARG A 245 -18.55 2.21 -11.65
N THR A 246 -18.75 2.34 -10.35
CA THR A 246 -19.29 1.28 -9.49
C THR A 246 -20.80 1.40 -9.25
N LYS A 247 -21.32 2.62 -9.18
CA LYS A 247 -22.75 2.89 -8.93
C LYS A 247 -23.72 2.25 -9.94
N PRO A 248 -23.42 2.22 -11.27
CA PRO A 248 -24.28 1.52 -12.23
C PRO A 248 -24.37 0.01 -11.93
N LEU A 249 -23.27 -0.61 -11.54
CA LEU A 249 -23.19 -2.05 -11.26
C LEU A 249 -24.02 -2.43 -10.03
N LEU A 250 -24.01 -1.56 -9.00
CA LEU A 250 -24.88 -1.72 -7.83
C LEU A 250 -26.36 -1.58 -8.20
N ALA A 251 -26.71 -0.64 -9.09
CA ALA A 251 -28.10 -0.46 -9.55
C ALA A 251 -28.61 -1.66 -10.37
N GLU A 252 -27.71 -2.37 -11.06
CA GLU A 252 -28.01 -3.59 -11.82
C GLU A 252 -27.99 -4.87 -10.96
N ASN A 253 -27.69 -4.77 -9.65
CA ASN A 253 -27.46 -5.91 -8.74
C ASN A 253 -26.37 -6.88 -9.22
N ASN A 254 -25.34 -6.38 -9.90
CA ASN A 254 -24.21 -7.19 -10.38
C ASN A 254 -23.03 -7.13 -9.40
N THR A 255 -23.16 -7.81 -8.27
CA THR A 255 -22.17 -7.81 -7.17
C THR A 255 -20.80 -8.35 -7.60
N SER A 256 -20.77 -9.43 -8.38
CA SER A 256 -19.51 -10.01 -8.89
C SER A 256 -18.73 -9.02 -9.76
N GLU A 257 -19.40 -8.31 -10.69
CA GLU A 257 -18.73 -7.32 -11.53
C GLU A 257 -18.36 -6.05 -10.74
N TYR A 258 -19.21 -5.64 -9.80
CA TYR A 258 -18.91 -4.55 -8.87
C TYR A 258 -17.59 -4.80 -8.12
N ILE A 259 -17.40 -6.00 -7.55
CA ILE A 259 -16.18 -6.36 -6.81
C ILE A 259 -14.94 -6.28 -7.71
N ARG A 260 -15.04 -6.76 -8.95
CA ARG A 260 -13.92 -6.73 -9.92
C ARG A 260 -13.56 -5.31 -10.31
N VAL A 261 -14.56 -4.52 -10.72
CA VAL A 261 -14.35 -3.13 -11.13
C VAL A 261 -13.85 -2.29 -9.97
N LEU A 262 -14.38 -2.50 -8.75
CA LEU A 262 -13.92 -1.80 -7.56
C LEU A 262 -12.46 -2.15 -7.23
N GLN A 263 -12.12 -3.44 -7.17
CA GLN A 263 -10.75 -3.88 -6.86
C GLN A 263 -9.74 -3.32 -7.86
N GLN A 264 -10.01 -3.43 -9.15
CA GLN A 264 -9.16 -2.86 -10.19
C GLN A 264 -9.04 -1.33 -10.04
N SER A 265 -10.16 -0.63 -9.84
CA SER A 265 -10.16 0.84 -9.75
C SER A 265 -9.38 1.33 -8.52
N LEU A 266 -9.44 0.62 -7.39
CA LEU A 266 -8.67 0.94 -6.18
C LEU A 266 -7.17 0.69 -6.35
N GLU A 267 -6.77 -0.37 -7.05
CA GLU A 267 -5.35 -0.63 -7.37
C GLU A 267 -4.78 0.41 -8.33
N GLU A 268 -5.55 0.79 -9.35
CA GLU A 268 -5.18 1.86 -10.28
C GLU A 268 -5.04 3.21 -9.56
N GLU A 269 -5.95 3.53 -8.63
CA GLU A 269 -5.84 4.72 -7.78
C GLU A 269 -4.62 4.66 -6.86
N ASP A 270 -4.35 3.56 -6.16
CA ASP A 270 -3.15 3.42 -5.32
C ASP A 270 -1.87 3.67 -6.12
N ALA A 271 -1.75 3.09 -7.33
CA ALA A 271 -0.60 3.26 -8.21
C ALA A 271 -0.46 4.71 -8.71
N ARG A 272 -1.57 5.35 -9.09
CA ARG A 272 -1.62 6.74 -9.56
C ARG A 272 -1.24 7.72 -8.45
N ASN A 273 -1.80 7.52 -7.26
CA ASN A 273 -1.63 8.42 -6.13
C ASN A 273 -0.19 8.39 -5.58
N ALA A 274 0.52 7.28 -5.74
CA ALA A 274 1.96 7.20 -5.47
C ALA A 274 2.80 8.19 -6.32
N LEU A 275 2.29 8.63 -7.48
CA LEU A 275 2.95 9.62 -8.33
C LEU A 275 2.48 11.06 -8.05
N TYR A 276 1.18 11.24 -7.82
CA TYR A 276 0.57 12.57 -7.79
C TYR A 276 0.46 13.18 -6.39
N MET A 277 0.44 12.36 -5.34
CA MET A 277 0.26 12.82 -3.97
C MET A 277 1.54 12.78 -3.15
N HIS A 278 1.59 13.58 -2.11
CA HIS A 278 2.68 13.50 -1.14
C HIS A 278 2.59 12.18 -0.35
N LYS A 279 3.74 11.60 0.02
CA LYS A 279 3.83 10.30 0.72
C LYS A 279 2.97 10.21 2.00
N ASN A 280 2.82 11.32 2.74
CA ASN A 280 2.02 11.36 3.96
C ASN A 280 0.50 11.34 3.71
N SER A 281 0.09 11.57 2.46
CA SER A 281 -1.31 11.64 2.03
C SER A 281 -1.79 10.34 1.39
N LEU A 282 -0.88 9.40 1.11
CA LEU A 282 -1.22 8.08 0.57
C LEU A 282 -2.09 7.27 1.54
N THR A 283 -1.76 7.27 2.83
CA THR A 283 -2.57 6.57 3.85
C THR A 283 -3.94 7.22 4.04
N PRO A 284 -4.06 8.55 4.23
CA PRO A 284 -5.37 9.23 4.23
C PRO A 284 -6.22 8.96 2.99
N MET A 285 -5.62 9.02 1.80
CA MET A 285 -6.31 8.72 0.53
C MET A 285 -6.83 7.28 0.51
N LYS A 286 -5.97 6.31 0.82
CA LYS A 286 -6.35 4.90 0.88
C LYS A 286 -7.47 4.65 1.89
N HIS A 287 -7.39 5.26 3.07
CA HIS A 287 -8.44 5.18 4.08
C HIS A 287 -9.76 5.80 3.61
N ALA A 288 -9.72 6.96 2.95
CA ALA A 288 -10.93 7.62 2.43
C ALA A 288 -11.64 6.75 1.40
N LEU A 289 -10.90 6.19 0.43
CA LEU A 289 -11.45 5.27 -0.57
C LEU A 289 -11.99 3.98 0.08
N ASN A 290 -11.22 3.35 0.95
CA ASN A 290 -11.65 2.11 1.61
C ASN A 290 -12.89 2.34 2.49
N TYR A 291 -12.92 3.41 3.27
CA TYR A 291 -14.08 3.77 4.10
C TYR A 291 -15.33 3.98 3.24
N HIS A 292 -15.19 4.73 2.14
CA HIS A 292 -16.31 5.07 1.27
C HIS A 292 -16.88 3.86 0.52
N PHE A 293 -16.03 2.93 0.04
CA PHE A 293 -16.48 1.84 -0.83
C PHE A 293 -16.63 0.49 -0.14
N LEU A 294 -15.92 0.23 0.95
CA LEU A 294 -15.85 -1.11 1.53
C LEU A 294 -16.62 -1.25 2.83
N LEU A 295 -16.77 -0.17 3.61
CA LEU A 295 -17.37 -0.27 4.95
C LEU A 295 -18.87 -0.60 4.88
N ASP A 296 -19.61 0.08 4.01
CA ASP A 296 -21.06 -0.14 3.84
C ASP A 296 -21.38 -1.40 3.00
N HIS A 297 -20.40 -1.92 2.24
CA HIS A 297 -20.58 -3.06 1.34
C HIS A 297 -19.86 -4.33 1.80
N GLU A 298 -19.23 -4.32 2.99
CA GLU A 298 -18.44 -5.44 3.51
C GLU A 298 -19.26 -6.74 3.58
N GLU A 299 -20.51 -6.65 4.04
CA GLU A 299 -21.40 -7.80 4.15
C GLU A 299 -21.74 -8.41 2.78
N SER A 300 -22.08 -7.57 1.80
CA SER A 300 -22.35 -8.01 0.44
C SER A 300 -21.12 -8.66 -0.22
N ILE A 301 -19.92 -8.15 0.05
CA ILE A 301 -18.66 -8.72 -0.45
C ILE A 301 -18.41 -10.11 0.16
N ARG A 302 -18.69 -10.29 1.47
CA ARG A 302 -18.57 -11.59 2.13
C ARG A 302 -19.62 -12.59 1.65
N ASP A 303 -20.84 -12.14 1.39
CA ASP A 303 -21.90 -13.02 0.89
C ASP A 303 -21.60 -13.52 -0.52
N GLU A 304 -21.09 -12.66 -1.40
CA GLU A 304 -20.58 -13.08 -2.70
C GLU A 304 -19.44 -14.12 -2.55
N ALA A 305 -18.56 -13.95 -1.55
CA ALA A 305 -17.51 -14.92 -1.27
C ALA A 305 -18.09 -16.32 -0.96
N LYS A 306 -19.17 -16.39 -0.16
CA LYS A 306 -19.86 -17.65 0.15
C LYS A 306 -20.43 -18.29 -1.12
N GLU A 307 -21.04 -17.49 -1.99
CA GLU A 307 -21.59 -17.97 -3.26
C GLU A 307 -20.50 -18.50 -4.19
N MET A 308 -19.38 -17.78 -4.30
CA MET A 308 -18.22 -18.20 -5.10
C MET A 308 -17.56 -19.48 -4.56
N LEU A 309 -17.46 -19.65 -3.24
CA LEU A 309 -16.97 -20.87 -2.60
C LEU A 309 -17.92 -22.05 -2.88
N ALA A 310 -19.23 -21.84 -2.76
CA ALA A 310 -20.25 -22.85 -3.02
C ALA A 310 -20.43 -23.20 -4.51
N HIS A 311 -19.84 -22.42 -5.42
CA HIS A 311 -20.01 -22.59 -6.86
C HIS A 311 -19.49 -23.96 -7.35
N LYS A 312 -20.24 -24.58 -8.25
CA LYS A 312 -19.93 -25.93 -8.79
C LYS A 312 -18.56 -26.02 -9.49
N ASP A 313 -18.09 -24.90 -10.04
CA ASP A 313 -16.82 -24.79 -10.77
C ASP A 313 -15.68 -24.27 -9.88
N PHE A 314 -15.85 -24.26 -8.56
CA PHE A 314 -14.79 -23.94 -7.61
C PHE A 314 -13.53 -24.79 -7.86
N GLY A 315 -12.37 -24.15 -7.88
CA GLY A 315 -11.07 -24.76 -8.19
C GLY A 315 -10.84 -25.11 -9.68
N LYS A 316 -11.86 -24.98 -10.54
CA LYS A 316 -11.77 -25.26 -11.99
C LYS A 316 -11.89 -23.99 -12.83
N SER A 317 -12.82 -23.11 -12.48
CA SER A 317 -13.07 -21.87 -13.21
C SER A 317 -12.03 -20.80 -12.84
N SER A 318 -11.36 -20.27 -13.87
CA SER A 318 -10.48 -19.10 -13.71
C SER A 318 -11.27 -17.88 -13.23
N GLU A 319 -12.54 -17.74 -13.62
CA GLU A 319 -13.35 -16.58 -13.28
C GLU A 319 -13.77 -16.54 -11.81
N VAL A 320 -14.15 -17.69 -11.25
CA VAL A 320 -14.44 -17.83 -9.80
C VAL A 320 -13.16 -17.60 -8.99
N SER A 321 -12.03 -18.12 -9.46
CA SER A 321 -10.75 -17.97 -8.75
C SER A 321 -10.29 -16.50 -8.71
N LYS A 322 -10.43 -15.78 -9.83
CA LYS A 322 -10.17 -14.33 -9.89
C LYS A 322 -11.15 -13.54 -9.04
N GLY A 323 -12.43 -13.91 -9.04
CA GLY A 323 -13.44 -13.25 -8.20
C GLY A 323 -13.11 -13.35 -6.71
N LEU A 324 -12.76 -14.55 -6.23
CA LEU A 324 -12.31 -14.75 -4.85
C LEU A 324 -11.02 -14.00 -4.52
N LEU A 325 -10.09 -13.90 -5.48
CA LEU A 325 -8.88 -13.10 -5.31
C LEU A 325 -9.22 -11.61 -5.15
N CYS A 326 -10.17 -11.08 -5.95
CA CYS A 326 -10.65 -9.71 -5.80
C CYS A 326 -11.29 -9.49 -4.42
N VAL A 327 -12.17 -10.41 -3.99
CA VAL A 327 -12.79 -10.36 -2.64
C VAL A 327 -11.71 -10.31 -1.56
N TYR A 328 -10.74 -11.23 -1.61
CA TYR A 328 -9.68 -11.31 -0.63
C TYR A 328 -8.82 -10.04 -0.61
N SER A 329 -8.42 -9.53 -1.78
CA SER A 329 -7.68 -8.27 -1.90
C SER A 329 -8.44 -7.09 -1.29
N LEU A 330 -9.76 -6.99 -1.54
CA LEU A 330 -10.59 -5.93 -0.96
C LEU A 330 -10.66 -6.03 0.58
N LEU A 331 -10.90 -7.22 1.13
CA LEU A 331 -11.00 -7.39 2.59
C LEU A 331 -9.64 -7.17 3.28
N GLN A 332 -8.51 -7.52 2.65
CA GLN A 332 -7.19 -7.19 3.15
C GLN A 332 -6.94 -5.68 3.26
N ARG A 333 -7.61 -4.87 2.43
CA ARG A 333 -7.48 -3.41 2.47
C ARG A 333 -8.19 -2.77 3.66
N LEU A 334 -9.21 -3.44 4.22
CA LEU A 334 -9.98 -2.95 5.36
C LEU A 334 -9.20 -3.14 6.67
N ASP A 335 -9.23 -4.35 7.21
CA ASP A 335 -8.60 -4.71 8.47
C ASP A 335 -8.39 -6.23 8.59
N GLU A 336 -7.68 -6.64 9.64
CA GLU A 336 -7.44 -8.07 9.92
C GLU A 336 -8.73 -8.81 10.34
N GLU A 337 -9.75 -8.09 10.81
CA GLU A 337 -11.02 -8.69 11.24
C GLU A 337 -11.89 -9.14 10.07
N ALA A 338 -11.96 -8.34 9.02
CA ALA A 338 -12.62 -8.68 7.76
C ALA A 338 -12.04 -9.96 7.15
N VAL A 339 -10.70 -10.08 7.14
CA VAL A 339 -10.00 -11.28 6.66
C VAL A 339 -10.27 -12.49 7.54
N ARG A 340 -10.30 -12.32 8.87
CA ARG A 340 -10.63 -13.41 9.81
C ARG A 340 -12.04 -13.96 9.59
N LYS A 341 -13.02 -13.08 9.39
CA LYS A 341 -14.41 -13.47 9.07
C LYS A 341 -14.46 -14.29 7.77
N LEU A 342 -13.70 -13.90 6.75
CA LEU A 342 -13.58 -14.68 5.51
C LEU A 342 -12.92 -16.05 5.75
N LEU A 343 -11.91 -16.11 6.62
CA LEU A 343 -11.25 -17.37 7.00
C LEU A 343 -12.22 -18.32 7.70
N ASP A 344 -13.06 -17.83 8.61
CA ASP A 344 -14.10 -18.61 9.27
C ASP A 344 -15.11 -19.17 8.25
N ILE A 345 -15.60 -18.32 7.34
CA ILE A 345 -16.48 -18.73 6.23
C ILE A 345 -15.83 -19.82 5.37
N PHE A 346 -14.55 -19.66 5.04
CA PHE A 346 -13.81 -20.64 4.26
C PHE A 346 -13.65 -21.96 5.01
N SER A 347 -13.30 -21.93 6.29
CA SER A 347 -13.15 -23.11 7.14
C SER A 347 -14.45 -23.92 7.21
N ASP A 348 -15.57 -23.24 7.49
CA ASP A 348 -16.89 -23.86 7.55
C ASP A 348 -17.28 -24.47 6.21
N HIS A 349 -17.07 -23.73 5.11
CA HIS A 349 -17.33 -24.21 3.76
C HIS A 349 -16.53 -25.47 3.43
N VAL A 350 -15.23 -25.49 3.73
CA VAL A 350 -14.36 -26.64 3.48
C VAL A 350 -14.83 -27.87 4.25
N GLN A 351 -15.17 -27.71 5.54
CA GLN A 351 -15.66 -28.79 6.37
C GLN A 351 -17.00 -29.35 5.84
N GLU A 352 -17.92 -28.46 5.47
CA GLU A 352 -19.21 -28.84 4.87
C GLU A 352 -19.04 -29.52 3.51
N ASP A 353 -18.14 -29.04 2.65
CA ASP A 353 -17.93 -29.61 1.32
C ASP A 353 -17.33 -31.02 1.41
N PHE A 354 -16.32 -31.20 2.27
CA PHE A 354 -15.76 -32.53 2.56
C PHE A 354 -16.84 -33.49 3.02
N LEU A 355 -17.66 -33.09 3.99
CA LEU A 355 -18.74 -33.94 4.49
C LEU A 355 -19.80 -34.20 3.42
N ARG A 356 -20.24 -33.18 2.68
CA ARG A 356 -21.37 -33.26 1.72
C ARG A 356 -21.03 -34.11 0.49
N LYS A 357 -19.84 -33.96 -0.07
CA LYS A 357 -19.43 -34.70 -1.29
C LYS A 357 -18.74 -36.03 -1.01
N CYS A 358 -18.31 -36.31 0.24
CA CYS A 358 -17.78 -37.63 0.58
C CYS A 358 -18.83 -38.74 0.27
N PRO A 359 -18.43 -39.84 -0.38
CA PRO A 359 -19.34 -40.92 -0.75
C PRO A 359 -20.00 -41.54 0.49
N SER A 360 -21.25 -41.98 0.33
CA SER A 360 -22.00 -42.70 1.38
C SER A 360 -22.27 -44.14 0.98
N VAL A 361 -22.46 -44.99 2.00
CA VAL A 361 -22.81 -46.41 1.86
C VAL A 361 -24.09 -46.63 1.05
N SER A 362 -25.06 -45.73 1.13
CA SER A 362 -26.32 -45.82 0.39
C SER A 362 -26.18 -45.71 -1.14
N GLY A 363 -25.02 -45.25 -1.65
CA GLY A 363 -24.70 -45.17 -3.08
C GLY A 363 -23.89 -46.36 -3.61
N ILE A 364 -23.74 -47.41 -2.82
CA ILE A 364 -23.01 -48.64 -3.18
C ILE A 364 -24.05 -49.77 -3.21
N SER A 365 -24.20 -50.44 -4.36
CA SER A 365 -25.16 -51.53 -4.56
C SER A 365 -25.05 -52.57 -3.43
N LEU A 366 -26.15 -52.77 -2.71
CA LEU A 366 -26.25 -53.66 -1.56
C LEU A 366 -26.39 -55.12 -2.03
N ASP A 367 -25.26 -55.83 -2.12
CA ASP A 367 -25.25 -57.23 -1.74
C ASP A 367 -25.01 -57.33 -0.22
N ASN A 368 -25.73 -58.24 0.44
CA ASN A 368 -25.93 -58.41 1.89
C ASN A 368 -24.66 -58.71 2.75
N ASP A 369 -23.51 -58.12 2.46
CA ASP A 369 -22.40 -58.10 3.42
C ASP A 369 -22.58 -56.88 4.33
N THR A 370 -23.05 -57.12 5.55
CA THR A 370 -23.14 -56.12 6.62
C THR A 370 -21.79 -55.41 6.75
N ILE A 371 -21.77 -54.10 6.48
CA ILE A 371 -20.61 -53.22 6.72
C ILE A 371 -20.48 -53.05 8.24
N VAL A 372 -20.00 -54.09 8.90
CA VAL A 372 -19.74 -54.12 10.34
C VAL A 372 -18.55 -55.04 10.57
N GLY A 373 -17.37 -54.47 10.85
CA GLY A 373 -16.35 -55.03 11.75
C GLY A 373 -15.70 -56.39 11.43
N LYS A 374 -16.16 -57.12 10.41
CA LYS A 374 -15.59 -58.39 9.96
C LYS A 374 -15.29 -58.28 8.47
N ALA A 375 -14.07 -57.83 8.22
CA ALA A 375 -13.41 -57.79 6.93
C ALA A 375 -13.72 -59.04 6.08
N THR A 376 -14.57 -58.90 5.07
CA THR A 376 -14.36 -59.66 3.85
C THR A 376 -13.21 -58.97 3.13
N ILE A 377 -12.00 -59.51 3.34
CA ILE A 377 -10.76 -59.13 2.65
C ILE A 377 -10.86 -59.62 1.21
N ARG A 378 -11.87 -59.14 0.49
CA ARG A 378 -12.15 -59.46 -0.90
C ARG A 378 -12.19 -58.16 -1.67
N GLU A 379 -11.41 -58.09 -2.74
CA GLU A 379 -11.50 -57.00 -3.70
C GLU A 379 -12.89 -56.99 -4.33
N GLY A 380 -13.48 -55.79 -4.46
CA GLY A 380 -14.85 -55.62 -4.91
C GLY A 380 -15.92 -55.74 -3.82
N SER A 381 -15.55 -55.98 -2.55
CA SER A 381 -16.48 -55.87 -1.42
C SER A 381 -17.02 -54.43 -1.27
N ASN A 382 -18.20 -54.29 -0.65
CA ASN A 382 -18.81 -52.97 -0.41
C ASN A 382 -17.88 -52.06 0.42
N ALA A 383 -17.23 -52.61 1.45
CA ALA A 383 -16.26 -51.91 2.27
C ALA A 383 -15.02 -51.50 1.46
N GLY A 384 -14.54 -52.34 0.54
CA GLY A 384 -13.40 -52.01 -0.30
C GLY A 384 -13.70 -50.96 -1.37
N ASN A 385 -14.87 -51.04 -2.00
CA ASN A 385 -15.33 -50.02 -2.94
C ASN A 385 -15.55 -48.67 -2.23
N LEU A 386 -16.07 -48.68 -1.00
CA LEU A 386 -16.20 -47.47 -0.18
C LEU A 386 -14.84 -46.90 0.17
N ALA A 387 -13.89 -47.74 0.61
CA ALA A 387 -12.53 -47.30 0.94
C ALA A 387 -11.85 -46.59 -0.24
N ILE A 388 -11.90 -47.18 -1.44
CA ILE A 388 -11.34 -46.58 -2.66
C ILE A 388 -11.99 -45.23 -2.95
N LYS A 389 -13.32 -45.17 -2.98
CA LYS A 389 -14.04 -43.92 -3.31
C LYS A 389 -13.81 -42.83 -2.26
N ALA A 390 -13.86 -43.17 -0.97
CA ALA A 390 -13.75 -42.19 0.12
C ALA A 390 -12.32 -41.64 0.23
N VAL A 391 -11.31 -42.51 0.17
CA VAL A 391 -9.90 -42.10 0.25
C VAL A 391 -9.51 -41.25 -0.94
N ASN A 392 -9.85 -41.67 -2.17
CA ASN A 392 -9.55 -40.89 -3.38
C ASN A 392 -10.24 -39.53 -3.32
N TYR A 393 -11.52 -39.48 -2.95
CA TYR A 393 -12.23 -38.22 -2.82
C TYR A 393 -11.57 -37.28 -1.81
N LEU A 394 -11.21 -37.75 -0.60
CA LEU A 394 -10.61 -36.91 0.43
C LEU A 394 -9.23 -36.38 0.03
N THR A 395 -8.39 -37.18 -0.63
CA THR A 395 -7.05 -36.77 -1.07
C THR A 395 -7.10 -35.82 -2.28
N GLU A 396 -7.99 -36.09 -3.24
CA GLU A 396 -8.21 -35.23 -4.40
C GLU A 396 -8.83 -33.88 -3.99
N ALA A 397 -9.88 -33.89 -3.18
CA ALA A 397 -10.54 -32.68 -2.70
C ALA A 397 -9.55 -31.81 -1.91
N ARG A 398 -8.75 -32.40 -1.01
CA ARG A 398 -7.71 -31.67 -0.29
C ARG A 398 -6.69 -31.02 -1.24
N SER A 399 -6.23 -31.74 -2.26
CA SER A 399 -5.30 -31.19 -3.26
C SER A 399 -5.90 -30.01 -4.02
N VAL A 400 -7.17 -30.12 -4.45
CA VAL A 400 -7.90 -29.04 -5.12
C VAL A 400 -8.02 -27.81 -4.22
N PHE A 401 -8.37 -27.98 -2.94
CA PHE A 401 -8.43 -26.86 -2.01
C PHE A 401 -7.07 -26.20 -1.79
N ILE A 402 -5.98 -26.97 -1.66
CA ILE A 402 -4.61 -26.41 -1.54
C ILE A 402 -4.25 -25.57 -2.77
N GLU A 403 -4.47 -26.11 -3.97
CA GLU A 403 -4.21 -25.37 -5.20
C GLU A 403 -5.07 -24.11 -5.30
N THR A 404 -6.32 -24.20 -4.88
CA THR A 404 -7.25 -23.07 -4.94
C THR A 404 -6.89 -21.99 -3.93
N VAL A 405 -6.48 -22.35 -2.71
CA VAL A 405 -5.96 -21.41 -1.72
C VAL A 405 -4.72 -20.68 -2.24
N ASN A 406 -3.82 -21.42 -2.88
CA ASN A 406 -2.62 -20.84 -3.49
C ASN A 406 -2.94 -19.85 -4.63
N LYS A 407 -4.06 -20.03 -5.34
CA LYS A 407 -4.50 -19.18 -6.45
C LYS A 407 -5.37 -17.99 -5.99
N CYS A 408 -6.27 -18.20 -5.03
CA CYS A 408 -7.32 -17.26 -4.67
C CYS A 408 -7.00 -16.42 -3.43
N PHE A 409 -6.13 -16.90 -2.55
CA PHE A 409 -5.79 -16.24 -1.28
C PHE A 409 -4.29 -15.95 -1.16
N ASP A 410 -3.58 -15.82 -2.29
CA ASP A 410 -2.16 -15.48 -2.38
C ASP A 410 -1.25 -16.30 -1.43
N ARG A 411 -1.52 -17.61 -1.34
CA ARG A 411 -0.78 -18.55 -0.47
C ARG A 411 -0.76 -18.16 1.01
N ASN A 412 -1.81 -17.48 1.48
CA ASN A 412 -1.93 -17.04 2.86
C ASN A 412 -1.86 -18.23 3.83
N ALA A 413 -0.94 -18.16 4.79
CA ALA A 413 -0.70 -19.23 5.76
C ALA A 413 -1.92 -19.52 6.65
N GLY A 414 -2.74 -18.50 6.96
CA GLY A 414 -3.98 -18.65 7.71
C GLY A 414 -5.01 -19.51 6.98
N PHE A 415 -5.19 -19.32 5.67
CA PHE A 415 -6.11 -20.16 4.87
C PHE A 415 -5.59 -21.59 4.71
N ILE A 416 -4.27 -21.78 4.58
CA ILE A 416 -3.65 -23.12 4.55
C ILE A 416 -3.85 -23.83 5.88
N GLN A 417 -3.69 -23.13 7.01
CA GLN A 417 -3.92 -23.66 8.34
C GLN A 417 -5.41 -23.97 8.57
N ALA A 418 -6.32 -23.08 8.18
CA ALA A 418 -7.75 -23.31 8.24
C ALA A 418 -8.18 -24.54 7.44
N LEU A 419 -7.63 -24.72 6.23
CA LEU A 419 -7.85 -25.93 5.43
C LEU A 419 -7.33 -27.19 6.13
N HIS A 420 -6.14 -27.12 6.74
CA HIS A 420 -5.58 -28.22 7.51
C HIS A 420 -6.49 -28.59 8.69
N ASP A 421 -6.93 -27.60 9.46
CA ASP A 421 -7.73 -27.82 10.67
C ASP A 421 -9.15 -28.28 10.32
N ALA A 422 -9.75 -27.75 9.26
CA ALA A 422 -11.02 -28.24 8.72
C ALA A 422 -10.90 -29.69 8.23
N PHE A 423 -9.79 -30.05 7.58
CA PHE A 423 -9.53 -31.42 7.13
C PHE A 423 -9.38 -32.39 8.32
N VAL A 424 -8.55 -32.04 9.31
CA VAL A 424 -8.37 -32.83 10.55
C VAL A 424 -9.69 -32.96 11.31
N GLY A 425 -10.43 -31.86 11.46
CA GLY A 425 -11.74 -31.84 12.10
C GLY A 425 -12.76 -32.71 11.37
N THR A 426 -12.73 -32.73 10.04
CA THR A 426 -13.61 -33.59 9.23
C THR A 426 -13.27 -35.07 9.41
N VAL A 427 -11.99 -35.44 9.27
CA VAL A 427 -11.51 -36.83 9.39
C VAL A 427 -11.87 -37.44 10.75
N ASN A 428 -11.81 -36.66 11.82
CA ASN A 428 -12.13 -37.13 13.18
C ASN A 428 -13.58 -36.86 13.59
N SER A 429 -14.44 -36.39 12.69
CA SER A 429 -15.83 -36.06 13.04
C SER A 429 -16.74 -37.28 13.10
N ALA A 430 -17.61 -37.32 14.11
CA ALA A 430 -18.69 -38.30 14.18
C ALA A 430 -19.67 -38.20 12.99
N LYS A 431 -19.79 -37.02 12.37
CA LYS A 431 -20.60 -36.80 11.15
C LYS A 431 -20.05 -37.59 9.97
N LEU A 432 -18.72 -37.62 9.79
CA LEU A 432 -18.07 -38.41 8.74
C LEU A 432 -18.27 -39.91 8.99
N GLU A 433 -18.01 -40.37 10.21
CA GLU A 433 -18.22 -41.79 10.59
C GLU A 433 -19.66 -42.23 10.37
N ALA A 434 -20.65 -41.40 10.73
CA ALA A 434 -22.06 -41.68 10.49
C ALA A 434 -22.38 -41.78 8.99
N LYS A 435 -21.85 -40.85 8.18
CA LYS A 435 -22.07 -40.83 6.73
C LYS A 435 -21.47 -42.04 6.00
N LEU A 436 -20.30 -42.48 6.44
CA LEU A 436 -19.60 -43.66 5.94
C LEU A 436 -20.13 -44.96 6.55
N SER A 437 -20.88 -44.89 7.66
CA SER A 437 -21.24 -46.04 8.50
C SER A 437 -20.06 -46.98 8.79
N ALA A 438 -18.85 -46.42 8.85
CA ALA A 438 -17.58 -47.13 8.97
C ALA A 438 -16.52 -46.20 9.56
N ASP A 439 -15.53 -46.79 10.23
CA ASP A 439 -14.38 -46.06 10.74
C ASP A 439 -13.44 -45.69 9.57
N ILE A 440 -13.19 -44.39 9.36
CA ILE A 440 -12.26 -43.91 8.33
C ILE A 440 -10.85 -44.50 8.51
N LYS A 441 -10.43 -44.78 9.75
CA LYS A 441 -9.14 -45.43 10.07
C LYS A 441 -9.07 -46.85 9.52
N HIS A 442 -10.19 -47.56 9.52
CA HIS A 442 -10.28 -48.88 8.91
C HIS A 442 -10.26 -48.80 7.38
N LEU A 443 -11.00 -47.85 6.81
CA LEU A 443 -11.08 -47.66 5.35
C LEU A 443 -9.75 -47.23 4.75
N VAL A 444 -9.03 -46.29 5.37
CA VAL A 444 -7.72 -45.83 4.88
C VAL A 444 -6.68 -46.94 4.92
N VAL A 445 -6.68 -47.75 5.97
CA VAL A 445 -5.80 -48.92 6.07
C VAL A 445 -6.20 -50.02 5.06
N LEU A 446 -7.49 -50.21 4.81
CA LEU A 446 -7.99 -51.14 3.80
C LEU A 446 -7.60 -50.69 2.39
N TYR A 447 -7.60 -49.38 2.11
CA TYR A 447 -7.09 -48.83 0.87
C TYR A 447 -5.58 -49.12 0.70
N CYS A 448 -4.76 -48.85 1.71
CA CYS A 448 -3.34 -49.24 1.72
C CYS A 448 -3.16 -50.75 1.50
N HIS A 449 -4.04 -51.58 2.07
CA HIS A 449 -4.00 -53.02 1.85
C HIS A 449 -4.19 -53.37 0.37
N TYR A 450 -5.17 -52.78 -0.32
CA TYR A 450 -5.38 -53.03 -1.74
C TYR A 450 -4.28 -52.47 -2.64
N LEU A 451 -3.57 -51.41 -2.25
CA LEU A 451 -2.39 -50.96 -2.98
C LEU A 451 -1.25 -51.99 -2.93
N LEU A 452 -1.09 -52.67 -1.78
CA LEU A 452 0.02 -53.60 -1.52
C LEU A 452 -0.28 -55.06 -1.87
N VAL A 453 -1.52 -55.40 -2.24
CA VAL A 453 -1.90 -56.75 -2.68
C VAL A 453 -1.52 -56.98 -4.14
N ARG A 454 -0.88 -58.12 -4.42
CA ARG A 454 -0.54 -58.57 -5.77
C ARG A 454 -1.79 -58.78 -6.60
N ASN A 455 -1.72 -58.40 -7.88
CA ASN A 455 -2.84 -58.50 -8.84
C ASN A 455 -4.09 -57.68 -8.48
N SER A 456 -3.95 -56.69 -7.61
CA SER A 456 -5.04 -55.82 -7.18
C SER A 456 -5.72 -55.11 -8.34
N GLN A 457 -7.06 -55.11 -8.34
CA GLN A 457 -7.86 -54.38 -9.32
C GLN A 457 -7.67 -52.86 -9.22
N LEU A 458 -7.32 -52.34 -8.05
CA LEU A 458 -6.98 -50.92 -7.87
C LEU A 458 -5.67 -50.59 -8.59
N VAL A 459 -4.63 -51.40 -8.37
CA VAL A 459 -3.30 -51.21 -8.99
C VAL A 459 -3.38 -51.35 -10.52
N LYS A 460 -4.10 -52.36 -11.02
CA LYS A 460 -4.33 -52.57 -12.46
C LYS A 460 -5.04 -51.38 -13.15
N LYS A 461 -5.89 -50.65 -12.41
CA LYS A 461 -6.56 -49.44 -12.91
C LYS A 461 -5.68 -48.20 -12.84
N LEU A 462 -4.76 -48.15 -11.87
CA LEU A 462 -3.82 -47.04 -11.71
C LEU A 462 -2.74 -47.07 -12.79
N VAL A 463 -2.16 -48.24 -13.06
CA VAL A 463 -1.02 -48.41 -13.97
C VAL A 463 -1.09 -49.76 -14.68
N SER A 464 -0.78 -49.77 -15.98
CA SER A 464 -0.74 -50.97 -16.83
C SER A 464 0.67 -51.56 -17.08
N PRO A 465 1.74 -50.76 -17.29
CA PRO A 465 3.10 -51.29 -17.38
C PRO A 465 3.60 -51.80 -16.03
N ALA A 466 4.23 -52.98 -16.00
CA ALA A 466 4.74 -53.57 -14.76
C ALA A 466 5.83 -52.71 -14.08
N ASP A 467 6.67 -52.03 -14.88
CA ASP A 467 7.81 -51.25 -14.40
C ASP A 467 7.40 -49.93 -13.71
N GLU A 468 6.15 -49.48 -13.89
CA GLU A 468 5.60 -48.25 -13.30
C GLU A 468 4.75 -48.51 -12.05
N VAL A 469 4.56 -49.77 -11.66
CA VAL A 469 3.68 -50.16 -10.54
C VAL A 469 4.21 -49.66 -9.20
N GLU A 470 5.51 -49.87 -8.93
CA GLU A 470 6.17 -49.43 -7.70
C GLU A 470 6.09 -47.91 -7.49
N PRO A 471 6.52 -47.04 -8.44
CA PRO A 471 6.44 -45.60 -8.24
C PRO A 471 4.99 -45.07 -8.14
N ALA A 472 4.03 -45.70 -8.82
CA ALA A 472 2.63 -45.31 -8.71
C ALA A 472 2.01 -45.66 -7.36
N ILE A 473 2.31 -46.85 -6.82
CA ILE A 473 1.89 -47.22 -5.45
C ILE A 473 2.54 -46.27 -4.46
N GLU A 474 3.82 -45.94 -4.63
CA GLU A 474 4.51 -45.00 -3.75
C GLU A 474 3.86 -43.60 -3.78
N ALA A 475 3.51 -43.09 -4.96
CA ALA A 475 2.80 -41.82 -5.11
C ALA A 475 1.42 -41.83 -4.44
N GLU A 476 0.64 -42.91 -4.58
CA GLU A 476 -0.64 -43.05 -3.90
C GLU A 476 -0.49 -43.18 -2.38
N MET A 477 0.52 -43.91 -1.91
CA MET A 477 0.83 -43.99 -0.49
C MET A 477 1.11 -42.61 0.11
N HIS A 478 1.88 -41.76 -0.57
CA HIS A 478 2.13 -40.38 -0.14
C HIS A 478 0.86 -39.54 -0.02
N LYS A 479 -0.11 -39.70 -0.93
CA LYS A 479 -1.42 -39.01 -0.82
C LYS A 479 -2.18 -39.45 0.42
N VAL A 480 -2.16 -40.75 0.72
CA VAL A 480 -2.85 -41.34 1.86
C VAL A 480 -2.25 -40.90 3.20
N LEU A 481 -0.95 -40.57 3.25
CA LEU A 481 -0.30 -40.06 4.46
C LEU A 481 -1.00 -38.84 5.05
N ALA A 482 -1.62 -37.99 4.21
CA ALA A 482 -2.38 -36.84 4.67
C ALA A 482 -3.58 -37.24 5.55
N ILE A 483 -4.30 -38.31 5.20
CA ILE A 483 -5.41 -38.83 6.02
C ILE A 483 -4.86 -39.51 7.28
N LEU A 484 -3.78 -40.29 7.13
CA LEU A 484 -3.17 -41.01 8.26
C LEU A 484 -2.62 -40.06 9.34
N SER A 485 -1.99 -38.95 8.94
CA SER A 485 -1.48 -37.94 9.88
C SER A 485 -2.62 -37.21 10.61
N ALA A 486 -3.75 -37.01 9.93
CA ALA A 486 -4.95 -36.38 10.47
C ALA A 486 -5.72 -37.27 11.45
N CYS A 487 -5.59 -38.60 11.39
CA CYS A 487 -6.34 -39.51 12.25
C CYS A 487 -5.90 -39.43 13.73
N GLU A 488 -6.87 -39.22 14.62
CA GLU A 488 -6.71 -39.39 16.06
C GLU A 488 -6.75 -40.88 16.47
N LYS A 489 -6.42 -41.18 17.73
CA LYS A 489 -6.46 -42.55 18.30
C LYS A 489 -5.65 -43.57 17.48
N ARG A 490 -4.38 -43.22 17.25
CA ARG A 490 -3.40 -43.93 16.39
C ARG A 490 -3.24 -45.42 16.69
N GLU A 491 -3.49 -45.87 17.92
CA GLU A 491 -3.43 -47.30 18.29
C GLU A 491 -4.41 -48.16 17.50
N SER A 492 -5.63 -47.68 17.26
CA SER A 492 -6.65 -48.40 16.50
C SER A 492 -6.25 -48.59 15.03
N LEU A 493 -5.68 -47.54 14.43
CA LEU A 493 -5.12 -47.55 13.08
C LEU A 493 -3.97 -48.56 12.97
N CYS A 494 -3.03 -48.55 13.92
CA CYS A 494 -1.95 -49.53 13.99
C CYS A 494 -2.47 -50.97 14.11
N ASN A 495 -3.51 -51.20 14.89
CA ASN A 495 -4.12 -52.53 15.05
C ASN A 495 -4.77 -53.02 13.74
N TYR A 496 -5.47 -52.14 13.01
CA TYR A 496 -5.97 -52.46 11.68
C TYR A 496 -4.82 -52.80 10.73
N TYR A 497 -3.77 -51.98 10.68
CA TYR A 497 -2.65 -52.20 9.76
C TYR A 497 -1.92 -53.52 10.04
N LYS A 498 -1.64 -53.81 11.31
CA LYS A 498 -1.03 -55.09 11.74
C LYS A 498 -1.85 -56.30 11.26
N LYS A 499 -3.17 -56.25 11.37
CA LYS A 499 -4.07 -57.33 10.94
C LYS A 499 -3.97 -57.58 9.43
N TYR A 500 -3.98 -56.52 8.62
CA TYR A 500 -3.89 -56.64 7.17
C TYR A 500 -2.49 -57.00 6.67
N LEU A 501 -1.44 -56.51 7.32
CA LEU A 501 -0.07 -56.92 7.07
C LEU A 501 0.12 -58.41 7.33
N ALA A 502 -0.34 -58.91 8.48
CA ALA A 502 -0.29 -60.33 8.80
C ALA A 502 -1.03 -61.19 7.76
N HIS A 503 -2.22 -60.74 7.32
CA HIS A 503 -2.96 -61.41 6.26
C HIS A 503 -2.17 -61.46 4.93
N ARG A 504 -1.52 -60.37 4.52
CA ARG A 504 -0.72 -60.34 3.29
C ARG A 504 0.52 -61.24 3.37
N LEU A 505 1.24 -61.20 4.49
CA LEU A 505 2.46 -61.99 4.70
C LEU A 505 2.17 -63.50 4.82
N VAL A 506 1.13 -63.89 5.57
CA VAL A 506 0.75 -65.31 5.74
C VAL A 506 0.20 -65.89 4.44
N GLY A 507 -0.53 -65.08 3.66
CA GLY A 507 -1.13 -65.50 2.41
C GLY A 507 -0.22 -65.40 1.18
N ASP A 508 1.02 -64.92 1.33
CA ASP A 508 1.93 -64.59 0.22
C ASP A 508 1.26 -63.70 -0.85
N MET A 509 0.51 -62.69 -0.38
CA MET A 509 -0.33 -61.82 -1.21
C MET A 509 0.32 -60.45 -1.48
N SER A 510 1.50 -60.17 -0.95
CA SER A 510 2.17 -58.87 -1.10
C SER A 510 2.72 -58.66 -2.52
N GLN A 511 2.78 -57.42 -2.99
CA GLN A 511 3.44 -57.05 -4.25
C GLN A 511 4.95 -57.37 -4.21
N SER A 512 5.65 -56.90 -3.18
CA SER A 512 7.04 -57.23 -2.86
C SER A 512 7.34 -56.97 -1.38
N LEU A 513 8.36 -57.63 -0.83
CA LEU A 513 8.79 -57.39 0.56
C LEU A 513 9.40 -55.99 0.76
N ASP A 514 10.06 -55.46 -0.27
CA ASP A 514 10.62 -54.11 -0.24
C ASP A 514 9.50 -53.06 -0.17
N MET A 515 8.40 -53.23 -0.90
CA MET A 515 7.24 -52.34 -0.83
C MET A 515 6.54 -52.39 0.52
N GLU A 516 6.45 -53.56 1.15
CA GLU A 516 5.93 -53.67 2.52
C GLU A 516 6.80 -52.91 3.52
N LYS A 517 8.14 -53.01 3.38
CA LYS A 517 9.09 -52.28 4.23
C LYS A 517 8.98 -50.76 4.02
N THR A 518 8.91 -50.31 2.77
CA THR A 518 8.74 -48.89 2.42
C THR A 518 7.41 -48.35 2.96
N ALA A 519 6.29 -49.04 2.72
CA ALA A 519 4.98 -48.64 3.23
C ALA A 519 4.94 -48.61 4.76
N LEU A 520 5.53 -49.62 5.42
CA LEU A 520 5.62 -49.66 6.88
C LEU A 520 6.44 -48.48 7.41
N ASN A 521 7.57 -48.13 6.79
CA ASN A 521 8.37 -46.96 7.18
C ASN A 521 7.59 -45.66 7.01
N MET A 522 6.91 -45.45 5.88
CA MET A 522 6.09 -44.26 5.62
C MET A 522 4.98 -44.08 6.65
N ILE A 523 4.23 -45.15 6.92
CA ILE A 523 3.14 -45.17 7.89
C ILE A 523 3.70 -44.95 9.31
N PHE A 524 4.78 -45.65 9.69
CA PHE A 524 5.37 -45.52 11.01
C PHE A 524 5.92 -44.12 11.28
N ASN A 525 6.58 -43.50 10.30
CA ASN A 525 7.10 -42.13 10.42
C ASN A 525 5.98 -41.09 10.50
N THR A 526 4.82 -41.36 9.88
CA THR A 526 3.66 -40.47 9.90
C THR A 526 2.87 -40.57 11.21
N ILE A 527 2.85 -41.76 11.82
CA ILE A 527 2.04 -42.07 13.01
C ILE A 527 2.84 -41.92 14.31
N SER A 528 4.16 -42.15 14.27
CA SER A 528 5.02 -41.91 15.42
C SER A 528 5.22 -40.41 15.61
N PRO A 529 5.10 -39.87 16.84
CA PRO A 529 5.45 -38.48 17.07
C PRO A 529 6.94 -38.32 16.78
N VAL A 530 7.28 -37.50 15.80
CA VAL A 530 8.61 -36.89 15.76
C VAL A 530 8.77 -36.17 17.09
N THR A 531 9.71 -36.63 17.91
CA THR A 531 10.19 -35.90 19.07
C THR A 531 10.82 -34.60 18.57
N THR A 532 10.02 -33.56 18.34
CA THR A 532 10.53 -32.19 18.21
C THR A 532 11.03 -31.76 19.57
N GLY A 533 12.33 -31.95 19.78
CA GLY A 533 13.04 -31.53 20.96
C GLY A 533 14.34 -32.29 21.13
N MET A 534 15.40 -31.86 20.44
CA MET A 534 16.72 -31.55 21.03
C MET A 534 17.77 -31.35 19.92
N LEU A 535 18.20 -30.10 19.80
CA LEU A 535 19.54 -29.61 19.46
C LEU A 535 20.30 -30.22 18.27
N VAL A 536 20.45 -29.36 17.26
CA VAL A 536 21.64 -29.23 16.41
C VAL A 536 22.91 -29.67 17.15
N PRO A 537 23.73 -30.61 16.62
CA PRO A 537 25.07 -30.80 17.13
C PRO A 537 25.88 -29.58 16.69
N ALA A 538 26.13 -28.67 17.64
CA ALA A 538 27.08 -27.59 17.46
C ALA A 538 28.43 -28.19 17.05
N SER A 539 28.95 -27.64 15.96
CA SER A 539 30.27 -27.83 15.40
C SER A 539 31.36 -27.89 16.47
N LYS A 540 32.25 -28.88 16.32
CA LYS A 540 33.58 -28.90 16.94
C LYS A 540 34.29 -27.58 16.67
N GLN A 541 34.52 -26.77 17.69
CA GLN A 541 35.60 -25.79 17.71
C GLN A 541 36.07 -25.58 19.15
N ASP A 542 37.36 -25.87 19.33
CA ASP A 542 38.29 -25.36 20.34
C ASP A 542 37.97 -25.49 21.83
N ARG A 543 38.60 -26.50 22.44
CA ARG A 543 39.12 -26.39 23.81
C ARG A 543 40.29 -25.40 23.82
N PRO A 544 40.39 -24.61 24.89
CA PRO A 544 41.64 -24.60 25.65
C PRO A 544 41.44 -25.15 27.07
N GLN A 545 42.56 -25.60 27.61
CA GLN A 545 42.78 -26.22 28.92
C GLN A 545 42.63 -25.22 30.08
N GLU A 546 42.76 -25.79 31.28
CA GLU A 546 42.99 -25.17 32.61
C GLU A 546 41.73 -24.74 33.36
N ALA A 547 41.61 -24.92 34.68
CA ALA A 547 42.27 -25.74 35.68
C ALA A 547 41.40 -25.64 36.95
N SER A 548 41.33 -26.72 37.72
CA SER A 548 41.21 -26.76 39.19
C SER A 548 40.24 -25.83 39.92
N GLN A 549 39.16 -26.39 40.46
CA GLN A 549 38.99 -26.68 41.90
C GLN A 549 37.72 -27.47 42.16
#